data_AF-A0A564ZAJ7-F1
#
_entry.id   AF-A0A564ZAJ7-F1
#
_cell.length_a   1.000
_cell.length_b   1.000
_cell.length_c   1.000
_cell.angle_alpha   90.00
_cell.angle_beta   90.00
_cell.angle_gamma   90.00
#
_symmetry.space_group_name_H-M   'P 1'
#
loop_
_entity.id
_entity.type
_entity.pdbx_description
1 polymer ?
#
loop_
_entity_poly.entity_id
_entity_poly.type
_entity_poly.pdbx_seq_one_letter_code
_entity_poly.pdbx_strand_id
1 'polypeptide(L)'
;GTPEASLRRALLEVIANGIVETISDAKIYLNSTLLAAVIRADSESTQTFRRSQRRSSGTSSLTETDSLLSVCLDVLLEAGLIMRLEDDEEALRPTQLGRAVLASALGPLDGLTVFAELSRARRSVALDTDLHLIYLVTPIYVNLDSSVDWFRYLEIFQ
;
A
#
# COMPACT_ATOMS: atom_id res chain seq x y z
N GLY A 1 -5.67 1.30 9.12
CA GLY A 1 -4.45 1.21 8.28
C GLY A 1 -3.57 2.41 8.54
N THR A 2 -2.25 2.26 8.39
CA THR A 2 -1.31 3.39 8.44
C THR A 2 -1.55 4.32 7.24
N PRO A 3 -1.24 5.63 7.32
CA PRO A 3 -1.41 6.56 6.22
C PRO A 3 -0.61 6.14 4.96
N GLU A 4 0.56 5.53 5.15
CA GLU A 4 1.37 4.96 4.08
C GLU A 4 0.66 3.81 3.33
N ALA A 5 -0.05 2.93 4.04
CA ALA A 5 -0.77 1.84 3.41
C ALA A 5 -1.91 2.36 2.52
N SER A 6 -2.62 3.38 2.97
CA SER A 6 -3.64 4.07 2.18
C SER A 6 -3.03 4.77 0.97
N LEU A 7 -1.86 5.41 1.12
CA LEU A 7 -1.16 6.06 0.01
C LEU A 7 -0.67 5.04 -1.03
N ARG A 8 -0.07 3.92 -0.62
CA ARG A 8 0.34 2.83 -1.53
C ARG A 8 -0.85 2.30 -2.32
N ARG A 9 -2.00 2.12 -1.68
CA ARG A 9 -3.24 1.68 -2.35
C ARG A 9 -3.71 2.71 -3.39
N ALA A 10 -3.70 3.98 -3.03
CA ALA A 10 -4.11 5.07 -3.91
C ALA A 10 -3.17 5.19 -5.12
N LEU A 11 -1.85 5.16 -4.90
CA LEU A 11 -0.85 5.20 -5.98
C LEU A 11 -0.98 4.01 -6.93
N LEU A 12 -1.15 2.79 -6.40
CA LEU A 12 -1.39 1.61 -7.24
C LEU A 12 -2.65 1.78 -8.11
N GLU A 13 -3.70 2.41 -7.57
CA GLU A 13 -4.94 2.66 -8.29
C GLU A 13 -4.79 3.67 -9.43
N VAL A 14 -4.17 4.84 -9.18
CA VAL A 14 -3.96 5.83 -10.25
C VAL A 14 -2.99 5.33 -11.32
N ILE A 15 -1.95 4.57 -10.95
CA ILE A 15 -1.02 3.99 -11.92
C ILE A 15 -1.71 2.88 -12.73
N ALA A 16 -2.46 1.98 -12.08
CA ALA A 16 -3.11 0.88 -12.77
C ALA A 16 -4.26 1.30 -13.68
N ASN A 17 -4.90 2.44 -13.39
CA ASN A 17 -5.90 3.05 -14.25
C ASN A 17 -5.29 3.95 -15.36
N GLY A 18 -3.97 4.15 -15.38
CA GLY A 18 -3.30 4.99 -16.38
C GLY A 18 -3.50 6.49 -16.19
N ILE A 19 -3.86 6.94 -14.98
CA ILE A 19 -3.99 8.37 -14.65
C ILE A 19 -2.60 8.97 -14.37
N VAL A 20 -1.72 8.16 -13.76
CA VAL A 20 -0.33 8.53 -13.46
C VAL A 20 0.56 7.58 -14.26
N GLU A 21 1.27 8.13 -15.25
CA GLU A 21 2.20 7.35 -16.08
C GLU A 21 3.66 7.66 -15.76
N THR A 22 3.97 8.78 -15.10
CA THR A 22 5.34 9.16 -14.74
C THR A 22 5.53 9.43 -13.25
N ILE A 23 6.78 9.37 -12.76
CA ILE A 23 7.14 9.77 -11.39
C ILE A 23 6.76 11.25 -11.15
N SER A 24 6.91 12.10 -12.16
CA SER A 24 6.53 13.52 -12.10
C SER A 24 5.02 13.68 -11.89
N ASP A 25 4.20 12.90 -12.60
CA ASP A 25 2.74 12.91 -12.39
C ASP A 25 2.37 12.40 -10.98
N ALA A 26 3.09 11.40 -10.47
CA ALA A 26 2.87 10.88 -9.13
C ALA A 26 3.16 11.94 -8.05
N LYS A 27 4.19 12.78 -8.26
CA LYS A 27 4.49 13.93 -7.39
C LYS A 27 3.38 14.97 -7.42
N ILE A 28 2.87 15.30 -8.61
CA ILE A 28 1.75 16.25 -8.76
C ILE A 28 0.51 15.71 -8.03
N TYR A 29 0.20 14.43 -8.23
CA TYR A 29 -0.90 13.76 -7.54
C TYR A 29 -0.73 13.86 -6.02
N LEU A 30 0.43 13.47 -5.48
CA LEU A 30 0.68 13.51 -4.03
C LEU A 30 0.54 14.93 -3.46
N ASN A 31 1.07 15.93 -4.14
CA ASN A 31 0.98 17.34 -3.71
C ASN A 31 -0.46 17.88 -3.70
N SER A 32 -1.37 17.27 -4.44
CA SER A 32 -2.80 17.59 -4.45
C SER A 32 -3.61 16.87 -3.37
N THR A 33 -2.99 15.98 -2.58
CA THR A 33 -3.69 15.21 -1.53
C THR A 33 -3.84 16.00 -0.24
N LEU A 34 -4.83 15.61 0.57
CA LEU A 34 -5.01 16.15 1.93
C LEU A 34 -3.79 15.89 2.82
N LEU A 35 -3.07 14.77 2.63
CA LEU A 35 -1.85 14.46 3.38
C LEU A 35 -0.78 15.54 3.16
N ALA A 36 -0.55 15.94 1.91
CA ALA A 36 0.38 17.02 1.59
C ALA A 36 -0.07 18.36 2.20
N ALA A 37 -1.37 18.66 2.19
CA ALA A 37 -1.89 19.86 2.83
C ALA A 37 -1.66 19.87 4.35
N VAL A 38 -1.81 18.73 5.03
CA VAL A 38 -1.57 18.58 6.48
C VAL A 38 -0.09 18.76 6.81
N ILE A 39 0.82 18.13 6.06
CA ILE A 39 2.28 18.27 6.24
C ILE A 39 2.71 19.75 6.06
N ARG A 40 2.13 20.45 5.08
CA ARG A 40 2.37 21.88 4.84
C ARG A 40 1.87 22.74 6.00
N ALA A 41 0.68 22.46 6.54
CA ALA A 41 0.11 23.22 7.65
C ALA A 41 0.88 23.03 8.97
N ASP A 42 1.40 21.84 9.24
CA ASP A 42 2.19 21.55 10.44
C ASP A 42 3.58 22.24 10.41
N SER A 43 4.10 22.44 9.21
CA SER A 43 5.29 23.26 8.96
C SER A 43 5.04 24.74 9.28
N GLU A 44 3.82 25.25 9.05
CA GLU A 44 3.43 26.64 9.26
C GLU A 44 3.08 26.95 10.73
N SER A 45 2.41 26.04 11.44
CA SER A 45 2.12 26.16 12.89
C SER A 45 3.42 26.30 13.70
N THR A 46 4.45 25.52 13.36
CA THR A 46 5.78 25.57 13.97
C THR A 46 6.52 26.89 13.72
N GLN A 47 6.22 27.61 12.63
CA GLN A 47 6.80 28.93 12.35
C GLN A 47 6.17 30.07 13.16
N THR A 48 4.91 29.94 13.60
CA THR A 48 4.26 31.00 14.39
C THR A 48 4.85 31.17 15.80
N PHE A 49 5.33 30.09 16.41
CA PHE A 49 6.07 30.12 17.69
C PHE A 49 7.51 30.65 17.57
N ARG A 50 8.06 30.73 16.34
CA ARG A 50 9.46 31.15 16.06
C ARG A 50 9.57 32.46 15.28
N ARG A 51 8.53 33.30 15.33
CA ARG A 51 8.42 34.57 14.58
C ARG A 51 9.42 35.69 15.01
N SER A 52 10.45 35.39 15.82
CA SER A 52 11.46 36.38 16.23
C SER A 52 12.82 36.24 15.55
N GLN A 53 13.11 35.24 14.72
CA GLN A 53 14.45 35.18 14.11
C GLN A 53 14.49 34.57 12.71
N ARG A 54 14.59 35.49 11.75
CA ARG A 54 15.28 35.42 10.46
C ARG A 54 14.72 34.53 9.33
N ARG A 55 14.90 35.11 8.15
CA ARG A 55 14.45 34.70 6.81
C ARG A 55 15.32 33.57 6.27
N SER A 56 14.71 32.40 6.05
CA SER A 56 15.05 31.28 5.14
C SER A 56 14.52 30.01 5.83
N SER A 57 13.63 29.19 5.28
CA SER A 57 13.75 28.47 4.02
C SER A 57 12.38 27.87 3.66
N GLY A 58 11.81 28.20 2.51
CA GLY A 58 10.53 27.66 2.02
C GLY A 58 10.64 26.27 1.38
N THR A 59 11.65 25.47 1.75
CA THR A 59 12.09 24.29 0.99
C THR A 59 11.94 22.96 1.74
N SER A 60 11.66 22.95 3.05
CA SER A 60 11.61 21.71 3.85
C SER A 60 10.36 20.85 3.64
N SER A 61 9.25 21.43 3.20
CA SER A 61 7.99 20.68 3.05
C SER A 61 7.95 19.80 1.79
N LEU A 62 8.61 20.23 0.69
CA LEU A 62 8.67 19.45 -0.55
C LEU A 62 9.53 18.19 -0.41
N THR A 63 10.54 18.23 0.47
CA THR A 63 11.44 17.10 0.69
C THR A 63 10.80 15.96 1.47
N GLU A 64 9.82 16.25 2.32
CA GLU A 64 9.11 15.21 3.09
C GLU A 64 8.09 14.46 2.23
N THR A 65 7.36 15.14 1.35
CA THR A 65 6.44 14.47 0.42
C THR A 65 7.21 13.65 -0.62
N ASP A 66 8.35 14.14 -1.09
CA ASP A 66 9.19 13.41 -2.05
C ASP A 66 9.79 12.14 -1.44
N SER A 67 10.20 12.17 -0.16
CA SER A 67 10.72 10.99 0.53
C SER A 67 9.62 9.96 0.81
N LEU A 68 8.41 10.40 1.16
CA LEU A 68 7.26 9.51 1.31
C LEU A 68 6.87 8.84 0.00
N LEU A 69 6.90 9.61 -1.10
CA LEU A 69 6.62 9.08 -2.43
C LEU A 69 7.64 8.01 -2.83
N SER A 70 8.94 8.28 -2.66
CA SER A 70 9.98 7.32 -3.01
C SER A 70 9.82 6.01 -2.23
N VAL A 71 9.62 6.08 -0.91
CA VAL A 71 9.39 4.90 -0.07
C VAL A 71 8.15 4.11 -0.51
N CYS A 72 7.07 4.78 -0.89
CA CYS A 72 5.86 4.09 -1.35
C CYS A 72 6.06 3.42 -2.72
N LEU A 73 6.74 4.08 -3.65
CA LEU A 73 7.04 3.54 -4.96
C LEU A 73 8.02 2.36 -4.87
N ASP A 74 9.04 2.47 -4.03
CA ASP A 74 10.03 1.40 -3.82
C ASP A 74 9.34 0.13 -3.30
N VAL A 75 8.45 0.25 -2.30
CA VAL A 75 7.69 -0.91 -1.80
C VAL A 75 6.81 -1.53 -2.88
N LEU A 76 6.19 -0.72 -3.75
CA LEU A 76 5.33 -1.24 -4.83
C LEU A 76 6.15 -1.90 -5.96
N LEU A 77 7.36 -1.41 -6.22
CA LEU A 77 8.31 -1.99 -7.18
C LEU A 77 8.90 -3.31 -6.65
N GLU A 78 9.36 -3.33 -5.39
CA GLU A 78 9.85 -4.53 -4.72
C GLU A 78 8.79 -5.63 -4.64
N ALA A 79 7.54 -5.23 -4.42
CA ALA A 79 6.39 -6.12 -4.45
C ALA A 79 6.04 -6.66 -5.85
N GLY A 80 6.62 -6.11 -6.91
CA GLY A 80 6.31 -6.48 -8.30
C GLY A 80 4.88 -6.10 -8.72
N LEU A 81 4.27 -5.09 -8.09
CA LEU A 81 2.92 -4.61 -8.41
C LEU A 81 2.95 -3.53 -9.49
N ILE A 82 4.05 -2.79 -9.56
CA ILE A 82 4.38 -1.85 -10.62
C ILE A 82 5.78 -2.16 -11.16
N MET A 83 6.08 -1.68 -12.35
CA MET A 83 7.38 -1.81 -13.00
C MET A 83 7.75 -0.50 -13.69
N ARG A 84 9.06 -0.26 -13.80
CA ARG A 84 9.63 0.79 -14.66
C ARG A 84 9.89 0.23 -16.05
N LEU A 85 9.77 1.07 -17.08
CA LEU A 85 10.14 0.67 -18.43
C LEU A 85 11.67 0.73 -18.59
N GLU A 86 12.24 -0.20 -19.36
CA GLU A 86 13.69 -0.21 -19.64
C GLU A 86 14.12 1.01 -20.48
N ASP A 87 13.22 1.52 -21.32
CA ASP A 87 13.46 2.68 -22.18
C ASP A 87 13.27 4.02 -21.46
N ASP A 88 12.53 4.03 -20.33
CA ASP A 88 12.19 5.23 -19.57
C ASP A 88 12.01 4.90 -18.08
N GLU A 89 13.05 5.19 -17.30
CA GLU A 89 13.08 5.04 -15.84
C GLU A 89 12.02 5.89 -15.12
N GLU A 90 11.51 6.96 -15.74
CA GLU A 90 10.44 7.77 -15.17
C GLU A 90 9.05 7.18 -15.43
N ALA A 91 8.92 6.31 -16.43
CA ALA A 91 7.64 5.71 -16.79
C ALA A 91 7.27 4.56 -15.84
N LEU A 92 6.07 4.67 -15.25
CA LEU A 92 5.48 3.70 -14.34
C LEU A 92 4.38 2.94 -15.06
N ARG A 93 4.47 1.60 -15.05
CA ARG A 93 3.43 0.72 -15.56
C ARG A 93 2.96 -0.27 -14.49
N PRO A 94 1.67 -0.59 -14.43
CA PRO A 94 1.18 -1.65 -13.54
C PRO A 94 1.56 -3.03 -14.09
N THR A 95 1.89 -3.97 -13.20
CA THR A 95 2.06 -5.37 -13.60
C THR A 95 0.71 -6.09 -13.68
N GLN A 96 0.67 -7.30 -14.25
CA GLN A 96 -0.53 -8.12 -14.24
C GLN A 96 -1.00 -8.42 -12.80
N LEU A 97 -0.06 -8.66 -11.88
CA LEU A 97 -0.35 -8.86 -10.47
C LEU A 97 -0.91 -7.58 -9.84
N GLY A 98 -0.30 -6.42 -10.08
CA GLY A 98 -0.81 -5.13 -9.60
C GLY A 98 -2.25 -4.86 -10.02
N ARG A 99 -2.57 -5.11 -11.30
CA ARG A 99 -3.95 -4.99 -11.82
C ARG A 99 -4.90 -6.00 -11.16
N ALA A 100 -4.46 -7.24 -10.95
CA ALA A 100 -5.28 -8.26 -10.28
C ALA A 100 -5.55 -7.91 -8.81
N VAL A 101 -4.56 -7.38 -8.09
CA VAL A 101 -4.71 -6.93 -6.69
C VAL A 101 -5.71 -5.78 -6.60
N LEU A 102 -5.59 -4.78 -7.49
CA LEU A 102 -6.56 -3.68 -7.60
C LEU A 102 -7.96 -4.21 -7.90
N ALA A 103 -8.11 -5.09 -8.89
CA ALA A 103 -9.40 -5.67 -9.29
C ALA A 103 -10.05 -6.52 -8.19
N SER A 104 -9.23 -7.11 -7.30
CA SER A 104 -9.69 -7.88 -6.15
C SER A 104 -10.04 -7.02 -4.95
N ALA A 105 -9.98 -5.69 -5.08
CA ALA A 105 -10.19 -4.72 -4.00
C ALA A 105 -9.29 -4.92 -2.76
N LEU A 106 -8.17 -5.62 -2.91
CA LEU A 106 -7.24 -5.89 -1.83
C LEU A 106 -6.22 -4.75 -1.65
N GLY A 107 -5.70 -4.61 -0.44
CA GLY A 107 -4.51 -3.80 -0.19
C GLY A 107 -3.30 -4.36 -0.96
N PRO A 108 -2.29 -3.53 -1.30
CA PRO A 108 -1.09 -3.99 -2.00
C PRO A 108 -0.41 -5.19 -1.31
N LEU A 109 -0.20 -5.11 0.01
CA LEU A 109 0.44 -6.18 0.79
C LEU A 109 -0.49 -7.37 1.02
N ASP A 110 -1.77 -7.10 1.30
CA ASP A 110 -2.80 -8.12 1.49
C ASP A 110 -2.95 -9.00 0.23
N GLY A 111 -2.90 -8.36 -0.95
CA GLY A 111 -2.93 -9.03 -2.24
C GLY A 111 -1.75 -9.98 -2.45
N LEU A 112 -0.55 -9.63 -1.97
CA LEU A 112 0.62 -10.53 -2.03
C LEU A 112 0.44 -11.75 -1.14
N THR A 113 -0.08 -11.56 0.07
CA THR A 113 -0.37 -12.66 1.00
C THR A 113 -1.36 -13.65 0.37
N VAL A 114 -2.46 -13.14 -0.19
CA VAL A 114 -3.45 -13.97 -0.90
C VAL A 114 -2.83 -14.65 -2.11
N PHE A 115 -2.03 -13.95 -2.90
CA PHE A 115 -1.35 -14.52 -4.06
C PHE A 115 -0.38 -15.66 -3.67
N ALA A 116 0.38 -15.49 -2.58
CA ALA A 116 1.30 -16.50 -2.08
C ALA A 116 0.56 -17.76 -1.58
N GLU A 117 -0.51 -17.57 -0.80
CA GLU A 117 -1.35 -18.66 -0.31
C GLU A 117 -2.03 -19.43 -1.45
N LEU A 118 -2.62 -18.72 -2.43
CA LEU A 118 -3.20 -19.35 -3.61
C LEU A 118 -2.15 -20.06 -4.48
N SER A 119 -0.96 -19.50 -4.63
CA SER A 119 0.15 -20.13 -5.35
C SER A 119 0.64 -21.40 -4.67
N ARG A 120 0.60 -21.44 -3.33
CA ARG A 120 0.89 -22.63 -2.53
C ARG A 120 -0.22 -23.67 -2.68
N ALA A 121 -1.46 -23.27 -2.48
CA ALA A 121 -2.63 -24.15 -2.59
C ALA A 121 -2.72 -24.79 -3.98
N ARG A 122 -2.45 -24.04 -5.06
CA ARG A 122 -2.46 -24.55 -6.44
C ARG A 122 -1.54 -25.76 -6.67
N ARG A 123 -0.48 -25.92 -5.86
CA ARG A 123 0.43 -27.08 -5.96
C ARG A 123 -0.13 -28.34 -5.28
N SER A 124 -1.00 -28.18 -4.27
CA SER A 124 -1.58 -29.29 -3.52
C SER A 124 -2.82 -28.83 -2.76
N VAL A 125 -3.99 -28.90 -3.41
CA VAL A 125 -5.28 -28.66 -2.73
C VAL A 125 -5.79 -29.98 -2.17
N ALA A 126 -5.95 -30.08 -0.84
CA ALA A 126 -6.73 -31.15 -0.22
C ALA A 126 -8.22 -30.99 -0.56
N LEU A 127 -8.80 -32.01 -1.20
CA LEU A 127 -10.21 -32.04 -1.63
C LEU A 127 -11.02 -33.17 -0.95
N ASP A 128 -10.47 -33.78 0.10
CA ASP A 128 -11.19 -34.79 0.90
C ASP A 128 -12.37 -34.17 1.66
N THR A 129 -12.26 -32.87 1.98
CA THR A 129 -13.31 -32.04 2.57
C THR A 129 -13.25 -30.63 1.99
N ASP A 130 -14.31 -29.85 2.19
CA ASP A 130 -14.36 -28.45 1.75
C ASP A 130 -13.53 -27.50 2.63
N LEU A 131 -12.91 -28.00 3.72
CA LEU A 131 -12.24 -27.16 4.72
C LEU A 131 -11.10 -26.31 4.12
N HIS A 132 -10.34 -26.88 3.18
CA HIS A 132 -9.25 -26.13 2.54
C HIS A 132 -9.78 -25.04 1.59
N LEU A 133 -10.92 -25.26 0.94
CA LEU A 133 -11.57 -24.23 0.13
C LEU A 133 -12.11 -23.10 1.02
N ILE A 134 -12.72 -23.44 2.16
CA ILE A 134 -13.19 -22.48 3.17
C ILE A 134 -12.02 -21.64 3.67
N TYR A 135 -10.87 -22.26 3.96
CA TYR A 135 -9.65 -21.54 4.37
C TYR A 135 -9.23 -20.48 3.33
N LEU A 136 -9.22 -20.81 2.05
CA LEU A 136 -8.80 -19.89 0.98
C LEU A 136 -9.74 -18.70 0.76
N VAL A 137 -11.03 -18.84 1.08
CA VAL A 137 -12.02 -17.75 0.96
C VAL A 137 -12.23 -16.99 2.27
N THR A 138 -11.64 -17.44 3.38
CA THR A 138 -11.75 -16.77 4.67
C THR A 138 -10.95 -15.46 4.60
N PRO A 139 -11.57 -14.29 4.85
CA PRO A 139 -10.89 -13.02 4.69
C PRO A 139 -9.73 -12.86 5.68
N ILE A 140 -8.57 -12.46 5.18
CA ILE A 140 -7.32 -12.31 5.96
C ILE A 140 -7.36 -11.16 6.98
N TYR A 141 -8.31 -10.24 6.86
CA TYR A 141 -8.48 -9.07 7.74
C TYR A 141 -9.55 -9.30 8.83
N VAL A 142 -10.01 -10.54 9.02
CA VAL A 142 -10.90 -10.86 10.15
C VAL A 142 -10.09 -10.80 11.45
N ASN A 143 -10.35 -9.76 12.22
CA ASN A 143 -9.85 -9.62 13.57
C ASN A 143 -10.56 -10.63 14.50
N LEU A 144 -9.88 -11.75 14.78
CA LEU A 144 -10.30 -12.80 15.72
C LEU A 144 -10.05 -12.44 17.20
N ASP A 145 -9.53 -11.25 17.44
CA ASP A 145 -9.08 -10.69 18.72
C ASP A 145 -10.18 -10.56 19.78
N SER A 146 -11.45 -10.74 19.39
CA SER A 146 -12.56 -10.85 20.32
C SER A 146 -13.08 -12.29 20.36
N SER A 147 -12.64 -13.06 21.38
CA SER A 147 -13.26 -14.30 21.91
C SER A 147 -12.84 -15.69 21.40
N VAL A 148 -11.67 -15.87 20.78
CA VAL A 148 -11.15 -17.24 20.58
C VAL A 148 -10.66 -17.82 21.91
N ASP A 149 -11.41 -18.78 22.45
CA ASP A 149 -10.98 -19.62 23.57
C ASP A 149 -9.97 -20.66 23.08
N TRP A 150 -8.69 -20.40 23.31
CA TRP A 150 -7.60 -21.28 22.90
C TRP A 150 -7.65 -22.67 23.55
N PHE A 151 -8.22 -22.78 24.76
CA PHE A 151 -8.38 -24.09 25.41
C PHE A 151 -9.46 -24.91 24.69
N ARG A 152 -10.60 -24.30 24.39
CA ARG A 152 -11.64 -24.95 23.59
C ARG A 152 -11.17 -25.30 22.18
N TYR A 153 -10.37 -24.43 21.54
CA TYR A 153 -9.78 -24.74 20.24
C TYR A 153 -8.86 -25.98 20.31
N LEU A 154 -8.06 -26.09 21.37
CA LEU A 154 -7.20 -27.24 21.61
C LEU A 154 -8.00 -28.52 21.88
N GLU A 155 -9.11 -28.45 22.63
CA GLU A 155 -10.02 -29.59 22.84
C GLU A 155 -10.64 -30.12 21.54
N ILE A 156 -10.95 -29.24 20.58
CA ILE A 156 -11.52 -29.64 19.27
C ILE A 156 -10.46 -30.32 18.39
N PHE A 157 -9.17 -30.00 18.57
CA PHE A 157 -8.09 -30.46 17.70
C PHE A 157 -7.40 -31.75 18.21
N GLN A 158 -7.59 -32.12 19.48
CA GLN A 158 -7.09 -33.37 20.08
C GLN A 158 -7.98 -34.57 19.75
#